data_AF-A0A258WHF2-F1
#
_entry.id   AF-A0A258WHF2-F1
#
_cell.length_a   1.000
_cell.length_b   1.000
_cell.length_c   1.000
_cell.angle_alpha   90.00
_cell.angle_beta   90.00
_cell.angle_gamma   90.00
#
_symmetry.space_group_name_H-M   'P 1'
#
loop_
_entity.id
_entity.type
_entity.pdbx_description
1 polymer ?
#
loop_
_entity_poly.entity_id
_entity_poly.type
_entity_poly.pdbx_seq_one_letter_code
_entity_poly.pdbx_strand_id
1 'polypeptide(L)'
;SSDFIDTEILLFQRGFYNADLNNTTTRPPISEVVELLDRNKKGLISNSEMESRINVLRAYDLRNDLTDLMYRKGTNIQNALSLRGGAEDHTYYYSAGFDNNLSNAIANDYSRLTLNTSQIFRPLKGLQLNASLNFSQTNSNKNNTLQELVTGGPSGRVLYPYTRLIDENGNPLSITKDYRNSYKEEAFGQGYLDWQFRPLEELELPDQRVQSNDMRFLTGLRYQLGKLFSADIKYQYHRQWENGNSMNSINSYYTRNLINN
;
A
#
# COMPACT_ATOMS: atom_id res chain seq x y z
N SER A 1 22.94 -4.87 -8.92
CA SER A 1 22.42 -4.60 -10.28
C SER A 1 23.23 -5.24 -11.39
N SER A 2 24.58 -5.24 -11.35
CA SER A 2 25.42 -5.81 -12.43
C SER A 2 25.10 -7.27 -12.77
N ASP A 3 25.05 -8.18 -11.79
CA ASP A 3 24.82 -9.62 -12.07
C ASP A 3 23.49 -9.89 -12.82
N PHE A 4 22.46 -9.09 -12.53
CA PHE A 4 21.18 -9.17 -13.23
C PHE A 4 21.33 -8.74 -14.69
N ILE A 5 22.02 -7.62 -14.93
CA ILE A 5 22.33 -7.12 -16.28
C ILE A 5 23.16 -8.14 -17.06
N ASP A 6 24.18 -8.74 -16.44
CA ASP A 6 25.02 -9.77 -17.05
C ASP A 6 24.19 -11.01 -17.43
N THR A 7 23.21 -11.37 -16.60
CA THR A 7 22.25 -12.45 -16.89
C THR A 7 21.36 -12.11 -18.08
N GLU A 8 20.83 -10.88 -18.15
CA GLU A 8 20.02 -10.44 -19.29
C GLU A 8 20.81 -10.44 -20.60
N ILE A 9 22.06 -9.98 -20.57
CA ILE A 9 22.97 -10.01 -21.74
C ILE A 9 23.16 -11.46 -22.21
N LEU A 10 23.45 -12.39 -21.29
CA LEU A 10 23.63 -13.81 -21.61
C LEU A 10 22.35 -14.42 -22.20
N LEU A 11 21.19 -14.14 -21.61
CA LEU A 11 19.90 -14.64 -22.10
C LEU A 11 19.55 -14.08 -23.47
N PHE A 12 19.83 -12.80 -23.71
CA PHE A 12 19.65 -12.17 -25.01
C PHE A 12 20.54 -12.81 -26.08
N GLN A 13 21.82 -13.05 -25.79
CA GLN A 13 22.74 -13.73 -26.70
C GLN A 13 22.26 -15.15 -27.06
N ARG A 14 21.59 -15.83 -26.12
CA ARG A 14 20.97 -17.16 -26.33
C ARG A 14 19.60 -17.10 -27.01
N GLY A 15 19.11 -15.92 -27.38
CA GLY A 15 17.85 -15.73 -28.09
C GLY A 15 16.59 -15.86 -27.22
N PHE A 16 16.73 -15.81 -25.89
CA PHE A 16 15.60 -15.95 -24.95
C PHE A 16 14.50 -14.91 -25.20
N TYR A 17 14.86 -13.66 -25.45
CA TYR A 17 13.91 -12.56 -25.65
C TYR A 17 13.35 -12.45 -27.09
N ASN A 18 13.75 -13.31 -28.02
CA ASN A 18 13.33 -13.19 -29.43
C ASN A 18 11.81 -13.27 -29.62
N ALA A 19 11.12 -14.12 -28.84
CA ALA A 19 9.67 -14.24 -28.92
C ALA A 19 8.99 -12.95 -28.46
N ASP A 20 9.43 -12.39 -27.32
CA ASP A 20 8.87 -11.16 -26.75
C ASP A 20 9.15 -9.93 -27.63
N LEU A 21 10.37 -9.82 -28.16
CA LEU A 21 10.78 -8.71 -29.02
C LEU A 21 10.03 -8.64 -30.35
N ASN A 22 9.61 -9.81 -30.88
CA ASN A 22 8.86 -9.93 -32.13
C ASN A 22 7.34 -9.97 -31.94
N ASN A 23 6.87 -9.99 -30.69
CA ASN A 23 5.45 -10.09 -30.39
C ASN A 23 4.75 -8.73 -30.59
N THR A 24 4.09 -8.59 -31.72
CA THR A 24 3.32 -7.38 -32.08
C THR A 24 1.88 -7.40 -31.56
N THR A 25 1.40 -8.54 -31.07
CA THR A 25 0.02 -8.76 -30.60
C THR A 25 -0.16 -8.29 -29.16
N THR A 26 0.64 -8.81 -28.23
CA THR A 26 0.52 -8.47 -26.80
C THR A 26 1.56 -7.45 -26.35
N ARG A 27 2.54 -7.11 -27.21
CA ARG A 27 3.59 -6.10 -26.98
C ARG A 27 4.18 -6.17 -25.55
N PRO A 28 4.69 -7.33 -25.12
CA PRO A 28 5.06 -7.59 -23.72
C PRO A 28 6.11 -6.58 -23.24
N PRO A 29 6.17 -6.29 -21.93
CA PRO A 29 7.15 -5.39 -21.37
C PRO A 29 8.56 -5.93 -21.56
N ILE A 30 9.48 -5.07 -21.99
CA ILE A 30 10.90 -5.40 -22.21
C ILE A 30 11.78 -4.50 -21.36
N SER A 31 12.85 -5.07 -20.81
CA SER A 31 13.80 -4.34 -19.98
C SER A 31 14.63 -3.35 -20.80
N GLU A 32 15.10 -2.29 -20.15
CA GLU A 32 15.89 -1.26 -20.82
C GLU A 32 17.21 -1.84 -21.38
N VAL A 33 17.83 -2.79 -20.67
CA VAL A 33 19.04 -3.47 -21.17
C VAL A 33 18.75 -4.27 -22.43
N VAL A 34 17.66 -5.05 -22.45
CA VAL A 34 17.28 -5.84 -23.63
C VAL A 34 16.91 -4.96 -24.82
N GLU A 35 16.27 -3.81 -24.59
CA GLU A 35 16.01 -2.80 -25.61
C GLU A 35 17.30 -2.24 -26.23
N LEU A 36 18.29 -1.90 -25.39
CA LEU A 36 19.59 -1.40 -25.85
C LEU A 36 20.32 -2.45 -26.70
N LEU A 37 20.30 -3.72 -26.27
CA LEU A 37 20.90 -4.83 -27.02
C LEU A 37 20.19 -5.05 -28.38
N ASP A 38 18.85 -5.00 -28.42
CA ASP A 38 18.07 -5.13 -29.66
C ASP A 38 18.34 -3.95 -30.62
N ARG A 39 18.41 -2.72 -30.11
CA ARG A 39 18.75 -1.53 -30.92
C ARG A 39 20.16 -1.63 -31.51
N ASN A 40 21.13 -2.10 -30.73
CA ASN A 40 22.50 -2.31 -31.22
C ASN A 40 22.54 -3.40 -32.29
N LYS A 41 21.86 -4.54 -32.07
CA LYS A 41 21.73 -5.62 -33.06
C LYS A 41 21.11 -5.15 -34.38
N LYS A 42 20.18 -4.20 -34.33
CA LYS A 42 19.53 -3.57 -35.49
C LYS A 42 20.36 -2.44 -36.12
N GLY A 43 21.54 -2.11 -35.58
CA GLY A 43 22.40 -1.05 -36.08
C GLY A 43 21.89 0.37 -35.79
N LEU A 44 20.95 0.53 -34.86
CA LEU A 44 20.34 1.83 -34.51
C LEU A 44 21.21 2.62 -33.53
N ILE A 45 22.08 1.95 -32.76
CA ILE A 45 23.05 2.55 -31.85
C ILE A 45 24.41 1.85 -32.00
N SER A 46 25.50 2.58 -31.76
CA SER A 46 26.85 1.99 -31.79
C SER A 46 27.10 1.11 -30.57
N ASN A 47 28.10 0.21 -30.66
CA ASN A 47 28.50 -0.61 -29.52
C ASN A 47 28.95 0.26 -28.33
N SER A 48 29.69 1.34 -28.59
CA SER A 48 30.16 2.24 -27.54
C SER A 48 29.01 2.98 -26.85
N GLU A 49 27.99 3.39 -27.60
CA GLU A 49 26.80 4.02 -27.04
C GLU A 49 26.00 3.04 -26.17
N MET A 50 25.79 1.82 -26.67
CA MET A 50 25.11 0.75 -25.93
C MET A 50 25.83 0.45 -24.61
N GLU A 51 27.15 0.20 -24.66
CA GLU A 51 27.96 -0.08 -23.49
C GLU A 51 27.94 1.08 -22.48
N SER A 52 28.04 2.32 -22.96
CA SER A 52 27.95 3.50 -22.11
C SER A 52 26.62 3.56 -21.37
N ARG A 53 25.48 3.36 -22.06
CA ARG A 53 24.15 3.38 -21.43
C ARG A 53 23.95 2.22 -20.45
N ILE A 54 24.41 1.01 -20.79
CA ILE A 54 24.37 -0.14 -19.87
C ILE A 54 25.24 0.10 -18.63
N ASN A 55 26.42 0.70 -18.78
CA ASN A 55 27.29 1.03 -17.64
C ASN A 55 26.66 2.05 -16.70
N VAL A 56 25.91 3.02 -17.24
CA VAL A 56 25.09 3.93 -16.43
C VAL A 56 24.07 3.13 -15.61
N LEU A 57 23.31 2.21 -16.23
CA LEU A 57 22.35 1.35 -15.52
C LEU A 57 23.00 0.45 -14.44
N ARG A 58 24.22 -0.03 -14.67
CA ARG A 58 24.97 -0.83 -13.67
C ARG A 58 25.24 -0.07 -12.38
N ALA A 59 25.37 1.25 -12.44
CA ALA A 59 25.64 2.09 -11.28
C ALA A 59 24.41 2.34 -10.41
N TYR A 60 23.20 2.07 -10.91
CA TYR A 60 21.96 2.32 -10.17
C TYR A 60 21.47 1.08 -9.42
N ASP A 61 20.90 1.35 -8.24
CA ASP A 61 20.24 0.36 -7.40
C ASP A 61 18.88 0.90 -7.00
N LEU A 62 17.82 0.30 -7.55
CA LEU A 62 16.44 0.65 -7.28
C LEU A 62 16.15 0.69 -5.77
N ARG A 63 16.83 -0.12 -4.95
CA ARG A 63 16.59 -0.15 -3.50
C ARG A 63 16.93 1.18 -2.83
N ASN A 64 17.90 1.92 -3.36
CA ASN A 64 18.24 3.25 -2.87
C ASN A 64 17.09 4.22 -3.18
N ASP A 65 16.64 4.27 -4.43
CA ASP A 65 15.48 5.08 -4.84
C ASP A 65 14.23 4.74 -4.02
N LEU A 66 13.94 3.46 -3.78
CA LEU A 66 12.80 3.06 -2.95
C LEU A 66 12.95 3.55 -1.51
N THR A 67 14.14 3.38 -0.93
CA THR A 67 14.43 3.78 0.46
C THR A 67 14.25 5.29 0.65
N ASP A 68 14.67 6.08 -0.33
CA ASP A 68 14.68 7.54 -0.23
C ASP A 68 13.35 8.18 -0.67
N LEU A 69 12.65 7.58 -1.65
CA LEU A 69 11.50 8.21 -2.33
C LEU A 69 10.15 7.56 -2.03
N MET A 70 10.13 6.29 -1.62
CA MET A 70 8.88 5.55 -1.37
C MET A 70 8.72 5.11 0.08
N TYR A 71 9.83 5.08 0.83
CA TYR A 71 9.84 4.81 2.26
C TYR A 71 10.15 6.07 3.07
N ARG A 72 9.73 6.03 4.34
CA ARG A 72 10.05 6.99 5.39
C ARG A 72 10.21 6.25 6.71
N LYS A 73 10.76 6.92 7.72
CA LYS A 73 10.75 6.39 9.08
C LYS A 73 9.31 6.34 9.61
N GLY A 74 8.82 5.13 9.88
CA GLY A 74 7.51 4.94 10.51
C GLY A 74 7.49 5.49 11.93
N THR A 75 6.37 6.10 12.32
CA THR A 75 6.20 6.69 13.66
C THR A 75 4.83 6.32 14.20
N ASN A 76 4.79 5.76 15.40
CA ASN A 76 3.55 5.41 16.10
C ASN A 76 3.45 6.24 17.38
N ILE A 77 2.37 7.00 17.50
CA ILE A 77 2.09 7.84 18.66
C ILE A 77 0.77 7.36 19.26
N GLN A 78 0.79 7.04 20.55
CA GLN A 78 -0.38 6.57 21.28
C GLN A 78 -0.57 7.45 22.51
N ASN A 79 -1.75 8.04 22.63
CA ASN A 79 -2.12 8.86 23.79
C ASN A 79 -3.39 8.28 24.39
N ALA A 80 -3.42 8.16 25.71
CA ALA A 80 -4.60 7.67 26.42
C ALA A 80 -4.85 8.48 27.69
N LEU A 81 -6.12 8.75 27.95
CA LEU A 81 -6.60 9.32 29.19
C LEU A 81 -7.65 8.39 29.78
N SER A 82 -7.55 8.11 31.08
CA SER A 82 -8.53 7.30 31.79
C SER A 82 -8.93 7.94 33.11
N LEU A 83 -10.23 7.88 33.41
CA LEU A 83 -10.82 8.30 34.65
C LEU A 83 -11.48 7.08 35.31
N ARG A 84 -11.18 6.86 36.58
CA ARG A 84 -11.85 5.85 37.40
C ARG A 84 -12.28 6.47 38.72
N GLY A 85 -13.43 6.06 39.21
CA GLY A 85 -13.95 6.51 40.48
C GLY A 85 -15.15 5.67 40.91
N GLY A 86 -15.70 6.00 42.07
CA GLY A 86 -16.87 5.32 42.58
C GLY A 86 -17.13 5.61 44.05
N ALA A 87 -18.32 5.19 44.47
CA ALA A 87 -18.76 5.09 45.84
C ALA A 87 -19.06 3.61 46.18
N GLU A 88 -19.67 3.35 47.35
CA GLU A 88 -19.99 2.00 47.80
C GLU A 88 -20.94 1.26 46.83
N ASP A 89 -21.91 1.98 46.28
CA ASP A 89 -22.99 1.48 45.44
C ASP A 89 -22.74 1.66 43.93
N HIS A 90 -21.70 2.38 43.53
CA HIS A 90 -21.42 2.65 42.11
C HIS A 90 -19.93 2.77 41.83
N THR A 91 -19.45 2.12 40.78
CA THR A 91 -18.08 2.26 40.27
C THR A 91 -18.12 2.57 38.79
N TYR A 92 -17.34 3.54 38.34
CA TYR A 92 -17.26 3.95 36.95
C TYR A 92 -15.82 3.99 36.44
N TYR A 93 -15.67 3.69 35.16
CA TYR A 93 -14.45 3.80 34.40
C TYR A 93 -14.78 4.42 33.04
N TYR A 94 -14.00 5.40 32.63
CA TYR A 94 -14.01 5.99 31.30
C TYR A 94 -12.58 6.01 30.77
N SER A 95 -12.38 5.69 29.50
CA SER A 95 -11.12 6.00 28.82
C SER A 95 -11.33 6.42 27.39
N ALA A 96 -10.43 7.29 26.93
CA ALA A 96 -10.29 7.68 25.55
C ALA A 96 -8.83 7.48 25.15
N GLY A 97 -8.61 6.89 23.98
CA GLY A 97 -7.30 6.69 23.39
C GLY A 97 -7.30 7.17 21.95
N PHE A 98 -6.20 7.78 21.53
CA PHE A 98 -5.96 8.14 20.14
C PHE A 98 -4.58 7.64 19.71
N ASP A 99 -4.58 6.76 18.71
CA ASP A 99 -3.39 6.25 18.07
C ASP A 99 -3.25 6.93 16.70
N ASN A 100 -2.05 7.39 16.38
CA ASN A 100 -1.68 7.91 15.07
C ASN A 100 -0.39 7.25 14.59
N ASN A 101 -0.50 6.50 13.50
CA ASN A 101 0.54 5.66 12.96
C ASN A 101 0.87 6.12 11.53
N LEU A 102 2.04 6.74 11.38
CA LEU A 102 2.62 7.02 10.07
C LEU A 102 3.37 5.77 9.62
N SER A 103 2.90 5.16 8.53
CA SER A 103 3.54 3.97 7.96
C SER A 103 4.95 4.28 7.47
N ASN A 104 5.76 3.23 7.34
CA ASN A 104 7.04 3.30 6.66
C ASN A 104 6.88 3.54 5.16
N ALA A 105 5.78 3.12 4.53
CA ALA A 105 5.46 3.49 3.16
C ALA A 105 4.85 4.91 3.14
N ILE A 106 5.39 5.80 2.29
CA ILE A 106 4.85 7.15 2.10
C ILE A 106 3.39 7.06 1.60
N ALA A 107 2.54 8.05 1.90
CA ALA A 107 1.11 8.04 1.55
C ALA A 107 0.26 6.93 2.19
N ASN A 108 0.85 6.13 3.09
CA ASN A 108 0.13 5.20 3.95
C ASN A 108 0.13 5.71 5.40
N ASP A 109 -1.05 5.70 6.02
CA ASP A 109 -1.23 6.08 7.41
C ASP A 109 -2.45 5.38 8.03
N TYR A 110 -2.47 5.38 9.36
CA TYR A 110 -3.53 4.79 10.15
C TYR A 110 -3.77 5.63 11.40
N SER A 111 -5.03 5.89 11.72
CA SER A 111 -5.42 6.47 13.00
C SER A 111 -6.52 5.66 13.66
N ARG A 112 -6.54 5.63 14.99
CA ARG A 112 -7.58 4.96 15.78
C ARG A 112 -8.01 5.81 16.95
N LEU A 113 -9.30 6.13 17.00
CA LEU A 113 -9.96 6.59 18.21
C LEU A 113 -10.54 5.38 18.94
N THR A 114 -10.30 5.27 20.24
CA THR A 114 -10.90 4.24 21.09
C THR A 114 -11.56 4.89 22.30
N LEU A 115 -12.82 4.57 22.55
CA LEU A 115 -13.59 5.01 23.70
C LEU A 115 -14.02 3.78 24.49
N ASN A 116 -13.82 3.81 25.80
CA ASN A 116 -14.29 2.79 26.71
C ASN A 116 -15.08 3.41 27.85
N THR A 117 -16.16 2.76 28.23
CA THR A 117 -16.84 3.01 29.50
C THR A 117 -17.22 1.69 30.15
N SER A 118 -17.09 1.63 31.47
CA SER A 118 -17.56 0.51 32.28
C SER A 118 -18.19 1.05 33.54
N GLN A 119 -19.39 0.57 33.84
CA GLN A 119 -20.22 1.00 34.95
C GLN A 119 -20.62 -0.24 35.73
N ILE A 120 -20.43 -0.21 37.05
CA ILE A 120 -20.86 -1.24 37.97
C ILE A 120 -21.76 -0.60 39.01
N PHE A 121 -23.03 -1.00 39.05
CA PHE A 121 -24.01 -0.52 40.03
C PHE A 121 -24.34 -1.64 41.02
N ARG A 122 -24.46 -1.31 42.30
CA ARG A 122 -24.82 -2.20 43.40
C ARG A 122 -26.03 -1.63 44.16
N PRO A 123 -27.21 -1.56 43.51
CA PRO A 123 -28.37 -0.86 44.08
C PRO A 123 -28.91 -1.50 45.36
N LEU A 124 -28.62 -2.79 45.59
CA LEU A 124 -29.06 -3.56 46.74
C LEU A 124 -27.94 -4.52 47.15
N LYS A 125 -27.89 -4.91 48.43
CA LYS A 125 -26.93 -5.89 48.93
C LYS A 125 -27.07 -7.21 48.16
N GLY A 126 -25.96 -7.67 47.59
CA GLY A 126 -25.91 -8.91 46.82
C GLY A 126 -26.32 -8.78 45.34
N LEU A 127 -26.86 -7.64 44.90
CA LEU A 127 -27.18 -7.38 43.48
C LEU A 127 -26.12 -6.47 42.86
N GLN A 128 -25.54 -6.90 41.73
CA GLN A 128 -24.61 -6.12 40.93
C GLN A 128 -25.06 -6.09 39.47
N LEU A 129 -25.13 -4.89 38.89
CA LEU A 129 -25.36 -4.67 37.47
C LEU A 129 -24.07 -4.16 36.84
N ASN A 130 -23.68 -4.71 35.70
CA ASN A 130 -22.57 -4.20 34.91
C ASN A 130 -23.06 -3.75 33.53
N ALA A 131 -22.59 -2.60 33.08
CA ALA A 131 -22.79 -2.11 31.72
C ALA A 131 -21.46 -1.59 31.20
N SER A 132 -21.01 -2.04 30.04
CA SER A 132 -19.75 -1.63 29.44
C SER A 132 -19.93 -1.40 27.95
N LEU A 133 -19.28 -0.38 27.42
CA LEU A 133 -19.25 -0.07 26.00
C LEU A 133 -17.79 0.15 25.60
N ASN A 134 -17.36 -0.56 24.57
CA ASN A 134 -16.14 -0.28 23.84
C ASN A 134 -16.55 0.17 22.44
N PHE A 135 -15.99 1.30 22.01
CA PHE A 135 -16.13 1.81 20.67
C PHE A 135 -14.74 2.08 20.12
N SER A 136 -14.47 1.70 18.88
CA SER A 136 -13.29 2.17 18.19
C SER A 136 -13.60 2.53 16.75
N GLN A 137 -13.04 3.65 16.29
CA GLN A 137 -13.07 4.07 14.91
C GLN A 137 -11.64 4.08 14.39
N THR A 138 -11.45 3.51 13.23
CA THR A 138 -10.17 3.49 12.53
C THR A 138 -10.31 4.18 11.19
N ASN A 139 -9.30 4.94 10.79
CA ASN A 139 -9.16 5.44 9.44
C ASN A 139 -7.81 4.93 8.90
N SER A 140 -7.83 4.34 7.71
CA SER A 140 -6.63 3.82 7.03
C SER A 140 -6.58 4.39 5.63
N ASN A 141 -5.45 5.00 5.27
CA ASN A 141 -5.13 5.39 3.89
C ASN A 141 -4.06 4.44 3.33
N LYS A 142 -4.24 3.98 2.09
CA LYS A 142 -3.33 3.04 1.42
C LYS A 142 -3.04 3.47 -0.01
N ASN A 143 -2.37 4.61 -0.19
CA ASN A 143 -2.13 5.18 -1.52
C ASN A 143 -0.72 4.88 -2.08
N ASN A 144 0.14 4.21 -1.30
CA ASN A 144 1.48 3.90 -1.78
C ASN A 144 1.49 2.88 -2.93
N THR A 145 2.25 3.17 -3.99
CA THR A 145 2.32 2.40 -5.23
C THR A 145 3.33 1.25 -5.21
N LEU A 146 3.96 0.94 -4.07
CA LEU A 146 4.93 -0.17 -3.93
C LEU A 146 4.40 -1.52 -4.43
N GLN A 147 3.09 -1.79 -4.26
CA GLN A 147 2.47 -3.02 -4.74
C GLN A 147 2.29 -3.05 -6.26
N GLU A 148 2.34 -1.89 -6.90
CA GLU A 148 2.18 -1.69 -8.34
C GLU A 148 3.52 -1.64 -9.09
N LEU A 149 4.65 -1.65 -8.36
CA LEU A 149 6.02 -1.74 -8.88
C LEU A 149 6.33 -3.13 -9.43
N VAL A 150 5.58 -3.50 -10.44
CA VAL A 150 5.70 -4.75 -11.18
C VAL A 150 5.65 -4.41 -12.66
N THR A 151 6.54 -5.04 -13.41
CA THR A 151 6.63 -4.89 -14.87
C THR A 151 5.44 -5.52 -15.60
N GLY A 152 4.82 -6.54 -15.02
CA GLY A 152 3.75 -7.33 -15.67
C GLY A 152 4.30 -8.29 -16.75
N GLY A 153 3.42 -9.07 -17.37
CA GLY A 153 3.76 -9.95 -18.50
C GLY A 153 4.21 -11.39 -18.17
N PRO A 154 4.48 -12.22 -19.20
CA PRO A 154 4.79 -13.65 -19.07
C PRO A 154 6.15 -13.93 -18.40
N SER A 155 7.08 -12.97 -18.50
CA SER A 155 8.51 -13.12 -18.19
C SER A 155 8.86 -12.76 -16.74
N GLY A 156 7.87 -12.36 -15.93
CA GLY A 156 8.01 -12.17 -14.47
C GLY A 156 7.40 -10.88 -13.94
N ARG A 157 7.01 -10.90 -12.65
CA ARG A 157 6.39 -9.78 -11.93
C ARG A 157 7.39 -8.86 -11.20
N VAL A 158 8.69 -8.98 -11.48
CA VAL A 158 9.73 -8.31 -10.68
C VAL A 158 10.28 -7.12 -11.46
N LEU A 159 10.25 -5.95 -10.83
CA LEU A 159 10.86 -4.74 -11.38
C LEU A 159 12.37 -4.91 -11.52
N TYR A 160 12.96 -4.32 -12.55
CA TYR A 160 14.40 -4.48 -12.81
C TYR A 160 15.22 -3.81 -11.71
N PRO A 161 16.26 -4.45 -11.15
CA PRO A 161 17.03 -3.90 -10.02
C PRO A 161 17.75 -2.57 -10.30
N TYR A 162 17.91 -2.21 -11.58
CA TYR A 162 18.52 -0.97 -12.06
C TYR A 162 17.48 0.07 -12.52
N THR A 163 16.17 -0.20 -12.35
CA THR A 163 15.13 0.76 -12.68
C THR A 163 15.32 2.02 -11.85
N ARG A 164 15.24 3.18 -12.52
CA ARG A 164 15.33 4.50 -11.90
C ARG A 164 13.93 5.07 -11.72
N LEU A 165 13.68 5.70 -10.56
CA LEU A 165 12.41 6.39 -10.29
C LEU A 165 12.50 7.89 -10.55
N ILE A 166 13.71 8.44 -10.62
CA ILE A 166 13.99 9.85 -10.94
C ILE A 166 15.17 10.02 -11.89
N ASP A 167 15.16 11.13 -12.63
CA ASP A 167 16.30 11.57 -13.42
C ASP A 167 17.37 12.27 -12.55
N GLU A 168 18.44 12.75 -13.19
CA GLU A 168 19.54 13.45 -12.51
C GLU A 168 19.13 14.81 -11.91
N ASN A 169 18.01 15.37 -12.36
CA ASN A 169 17.45 16.62 -11.89
C ASN A 169 16.35 16.41 -10.82
N GLY A 170 16.04 15.16 -10.48
CA GLY A 170 14.99 14.78 -9.53
C GLY A 170 13.58 14.70 -10.13
N ASN A 171 13.42 14.74 -11.46
CA ASN A 171 12.12 14.60 -12.10
C ASN A 171 11.67 13.12 -12.08
N PRO A 172 10.39 12.83 -11.79
CA PRO A 172 9.86 11.46 -11.83
C PRO A 172 10.03 10.80 -13.20
N LEU A 173 10.55 9.57 -13.20
CA LEU A 173 10.66 8.74 -14.39
C LEU A 173 9.57 7.69 -14.47
N SER A 174 9.21 7.35 -15.70
CA SER A 174 8.32 6.24 -15.98
C SER A 174 9.07 4.91 -15.95
N ILE A 175 8.44 3.89 -15.41
CA ILE A 175 8.96 2.52 -15.45
C ILE A 175 8.28 1.70 -16.53
N THR A 176 8.95 0.64 -16.99
CA THR A 176 8.32 -0.34 -17.87
C THR A 176 7.23 -1.09 -17.09
N LYS A 177 5.99 -0.99 -17.56
CA LYS A 177 4.81 -1.63 -16.95
C LYS A 177 3.82 -2.02 -18.04
N ASP A 178 3.35 -3.26 -17.96
CA ASP A 178 2.35 -3.96 -18.79
C ASP A 178 2.66 -4.08 -20.29
N TYR A 179 3.21 -3.03 -20.90
CA TYR A 179 3.55 -2.96 -22.32
C TYR A 179 4.96 -2.40 -22.54
N ARG A 180 5.55 -2.78 -23.68
CA ARG A 180 6.84 -2.23 -24.16
C ARG A 180 6.77 -0.71 -24.30
N ASN A 181 7.81 0.00 -23.85
CA ASN A 181 7.83 1.48 -23.88
C ASN A 181 7.68 2.05 -25.30
N SER A 182 8.29 1.44 -26.30
CA SER A 182 8.15 1.87 -27.70
C SER A 182 6.71 1.83 -28.22
N TYR A 183 5.91 0.85 -27.78
CA TYR A 183 4.50 0.78 -28.12
C TYR A 183 3.69 1.87 -27.43
N LYS A 184 3.98 2.17 -26.16
CA LYS A 184 3.33 3.26 -25.43
C LYS A 184 3.61 4.62 -26.08
N GLU A 185 4.84 4.86 -26.52
CA GLU A 185 5.25 6.07 -27.25
C GLU A 185 4.52 6.18 -28.60
N GLU A 186 4.42 5.07 -29.35
CA GLU A 186 3.68 5.00 -30.62
C GLU A 186 2.19 5.33 -30.42
N ALA A 187 1.54 4.70 -29.42
CA ALA A 187 0.14 4.93 -29.10
C ALA A 187 -0.12 6.39 -28.70
N PHE A 188 0.75 6.98 -27.87
CA PHE A 188 0.63 8.38 -27.49
C PHE A 188 0.70 9.32 -28.71
N GLY A 189 1.61 9.04 -29.65
CA GLY A 189 1.71 9.77 -30.92
C GLY A 189 0.46 9.65 -31.83
N GLN A 190 -0.37 8.63 -31.62
CA GLN A 190 -1.63 8.42 -32.33
C GLN A 190 -2.85 9.06 -31.63
N GLY A 191 -2.64 9.78 -30.53
CA GLY A 191 -3.69 10.50 -29.79
C GLY A 191 -4.29 9.74 -28.61
N TYR A 192 -3.74 8.58 -28.25
CA TYR A 192 -4.11 7.89 -27.01
C TYR A 192 -3.59 8.66 -25.78
N LEU A 193 -4.21 8.41 -24.62
CA LEU A 193 -3.72 8.98 -23.36
C LEU A 193 -2.33 8.44 -23.02
N ASP A 194 -1.54 9.22 -22.29
CA ASP A 194 -0.20 8.82 -21.84
C ASP A 194 -0.27 7.51 -21.05
N TRP A 195 0.33 6.43 -21.56
CA TRP A 195 0.41 5.12 -20.91
C TRP A 195 1.64 4.95 -20.01
N GLN A 196 2.39 6.01 -19.74
CA GLN A 196 3.53 5.92 -18.85
C GLN A 196 3.10 5.85 -17.37
N PHE A 197 3.58 4.81 -16.67
CA PHE A 197 3.42 4.66 -15.23
C PHE A 197 4.62 5.30 -14.53
N ARG A 198 4.38 6.39 -13.79
CA ARG A 198 5.38 7.14 -13.03
C ARG A 198 5.11 6.95 -11.53
N PRO A 199 5.78 6.01 -10.85
CA PRO A 199 5.36 5.57 -9.51
C PRO A 199 5.23 6.69 -8.47
N LEU A 200 6.05 7.73 -8.58
CA LEU A 200 6.06 8.87 -7.65
C LEU A 200 4.90 9.84 -7.89
N GLU A 201 4.50 10.07 -9.14
CA GLU A 201 3.31 10.88 -9.45
C GLU A 201 2.03 10.14 -9.03
N GLU A 202 2.03 8.82 -9.17
CA GLU A 202 0.90 7.97 -8.82
C GLU A 202 0.67 7.87 -7.29
N LEU A 203 1.56 8.39 -6.44
CA LEU A 203 1.34 8.42 -4.98
C LEU A 203 0.20 9.36 -4.55
N GLU A 204 -0.09 10.38 -5.37
CA GLU A 204 -1.06 11.44 -5.05
C GLU A 204 -2.40 11.27 -5.78
N LEU A 205 -2.49 10.33 -6.73
CA LEU A 205 -3.63 10.20 -7.64
C LEU A 205 -4.75 9.26 -7.14
N PRO A 206 -4.44 8.16 -6.43
CA PRO A 206 -5.45 7.33 -5.77
C PRO A 206 -5.89 7.94 -4.44
N ASP A 207 -7.20 7.84 -4.16
CA ASP A 207 -7.78 8.03 -2.82
C ASP A 207 -8.38 6.70 -2.36
N GLN A 208 -7.55 5.90 -1.68
CA GLN A 208 -7.94 4.64 -1.05
C GLN A 208 -8.02 4.80 0.45
N ARG A 209 -9.23 5.09 0.94
CA ARG A 209 -9.52 5.28 2.36
C ARG A 209 -10.53 4.26 2.85
N VAL A 210 -10.20 3.62 3.97
CA VAL A 210 -11.12 2.74 4.69
C VAL A 210 -11.36 3.30 6.08
N GLN A 211 -12.63 3.49 6.42
CA GLN A 211 -13.07 3.80 7.77
C GLN A 211 -13.83 2.60 8.35
N SER A 212 -13.36 2.08 9.48
CA SER A 212 -14.00 0.95 10.18
C SER A 212 -14.41 1.39 11.58
N ASN A 213 -15.66 1.15 11.93
CA ASN A 213 -16.21 1.40 13.26
C ASN A 213 -16.57 0.07 13.91
N ASP A 214 -16.09 -0.16 15.13
CA ASP A 214 -16.36 -1.33 15.94
C ASP A 214 -17.01 -0.90 17.24
N MET A 215 -18.13 -1.51 17.59
CA MET A 215 -18.84 -1.25 18.82
C MET A 215 -19.18 -2.56 19.53
N ARG A 216 -18.80 -2.66 20.80
CA ARG A 216 -19.12 -3.79 21.67
C ARG A 216 -19.76 -3.32 22.96
N PHE A 217 -21.01 -3.71 23.17
CA PHE A 217 -21.76 -3.47 24.39
C PHE A 217 -21.84 -4.77 25.20
N LEU A 218 -21.49 -4.71 26.49
CA LEU A 218 -21.60 -5.82 27.42
C LEU A 218 -22.47 -5.40 28.59
N THR A 219 -23.48 -6.20 28.91
CA THR A 219 -24.28 -6.03 30.13
C THR A 219 -24.29 -7.32 30.94
N GLY A 220 -24.51 -7.20 32.24
CA GLY A 220 -24.66 -8.36 33.08
C GLY A 220 -25.30 -8.03 34.41
N LEU A 221 -25.84 -9.08 35.01
CA LEU A 221 -26.50 -9.07 36.29
C LEU A 221 -25.90 -10.21 37.11
N ARG A 222 -25.41 -9.88 38.30
CA ARG A 222 -24.95 -10.85 39.28
C ARG A 222 -25.80 -10.71 40.54
N TYR A 223 -26.29 -11.82 41.06
CA TYR A 223 -27.02 -11.88 42.31
C TYR A 223 -26.42 -12.90 43.27
N GLN A 224 -26.19 -12.51 44.52
CA GLN A 224 -25.72 -13.39 45.59
C GLN A 224 -26.91 -14.12 46.23
N LEU A 225 -26.88 -15.45 46.13
CA LEU A 225 -27.86 -16.35 46.74
C LEU A 225 -27.30 -16.86 48.07
N GLY A 226 -27.53 -16.08 49.13
CA GLY A 226 -26.96 -16.33 50.46
C GLY A 226 -25.44 -16.06 50.49
N LYS A 227 -24.71 -16.78 51.35
CA LYS A 227 -23.26 -16.60 51.52
C LYS A 227 -22.40 -17.50 50.63
N LEU A 228 -23.01 -18.52 50.02
CA LEU A 228 -22.28 -19.63 49.36
C LEU A 228 -22.41 -19.64 47.84
N PHE A 229 -23.43 -18.99 47.28
CA PHE A 229 -23.73 -19.07 45.85
C PHE A 229 -23.93 -17.69 45.23
N SER A 230 -23.61 -17.57 43.95
CA SER A 230 -23.99 -16.44 43.10
C SER A 230 -24.47 -16.94 41.75
N ALA A 231 -25.41 -16.21 41.17
CA ALA A 231 -25.88 -16.42 39.82
C ALA A 231 -25.50 -15.21 38.95
N ASP A 232 -25.00 -15.47 37.75
CA ASP A 232 -24.55 -14.45 36.79
C ASP A 232 -25.28 -14.65 35.46
N ILE A 233 -25.89 -13.58 34.95
CA ILE A 233 -26.43 -13.50 33.60
C ILE A 233 -25.65 -12.43 32.85
N LYS A 234 -25.15 -12.74 31.65
CA LYS A 234 -24.36 -11.82 30.84
C LYS A 234 -24.87 -11.82 29.42
N TYR A 235 -24.84 -10.65 28.79
CA TYR A 235 -25.20 -10.47 27.40
C TYR A 235 -24.19 -9.55 26.72
N GLN A 236 -23.81 -9.89 25.49
CA GLN A 236 -22.92 -9.09 24.66
C GLN A 236 -23.57 -8.83 23.30
N TYR A 237 -23.53 -7.57 22.88
CA TYR A 237 -23.84 -7.15 21.51
C TYR A 237 -22.57 -6.60 20.88
N HIS A 238 -22.26 -7.07 19.67
CA HIS A 238 -21.10 -6.60 18.91
C HIS A 238 -21.54 -6.28 17.48
N ARG A 239 -21.07 -5.14 16.97
CA ARG A 239 -21.32 -4.71 15.60
C ARG A 239 -20.09 -4.00 15.06
N GLN A 240 -19.69 -4.39 13.86
CA GLN A 240 -18.68 -3.68 13.07
C GLN A 240 -19.31 -3.23 11.76
N TRP A 241 -18.94 -2.04 11.29
CA TRP A 241 -19.28 -1.57 9.94
C TRP A 241 -18.11 -0.82 9.33
N GLU A 242 -17.96 -0.99 8.03
CA GLU A 242 -16.84 -0.47 7.26
C GLU A 242 -17.36 0.31 6.05
N ASN A 243 -16.73 1.45 5.78
CA ASN A 243 -16.95 2.21 4.57
C ASN A 243 -15.60 2.40 3.87
N GLY A 244 -15.48 1.91 2.65
CA GLY A 244 -14.30 2.04 1.81
C GLY A 244 -14.59 2.98 0.65
N ASN A 245 -13.74 3.99 0.46
CA ASN A 245 -13.69 4.79 -0.75
C ASN A 245 -12.45 4.39 -1.55
N SER A 246 -12.62 4.15 -2.85
CA SER A 246 -11.53 3.93 -3.80
C SER A 246 -11.81 4.77 -5.03
N MET A 247 -11.09 5.88 -5.16
CA MET A 247 -11.22 6.79 -6.28
C MET A 247 -9.88 6.89 -7.02
N ASN A 248 -9.92 6.65 -8.32
CA ASN A 248 -8.75 6.79 -9.19
C ASN A 248 -8.94 8.03 -10.07
N SER A 249 -8.01 8.98 -9.96
CA SER A 249 -8.00 10.16 -10.84
C SER A 249 -7.97 9.76 -12.32
N ILE A 250 -8.53 10.60 -13.20
CA ILE A 250 -8.39 10.43 -14.66
C ILE A 250 -6.93 10.45 -15.11
N ASN A 251 -6.06 11.11 -14.34
CA ASN A 251 -4.63 11.17 -14.60
C ASN A 251 -3.88 9.92 -14.13
N SER A 252 -4.50 9.04 -13.33
CA SER A 252 -3.85 7.81 -12.88
C SER A 252 -3.60 6.87 -14.05
N TYR A 253 -2.50 6.12 -14.01
CA TYR A 253 -2.22 5.09 -14.98
C TYR A 253 -3.36 4.07 -15.09
N TYR A 254 -3.97 3.69 -13.96
CA TYR A 254 -5.11 2.77 -13.95
C TYR A 254 -6.26 3.26 -14.83
N THR A 255 -6.69 4.52 -14.65
CA THR A 255 -7.80 5.08 -15.43
C THR A 255 -7.42 5.30 -16.90
N ARG A 256 -6.20 5.80 -17.17
CA ARG A 256 -5.69 5.96 -18.55
C ARG A 256 -5.61 4.61 -19.26
N ASN A 257 -5.20 3.56 -18.55
CA ASN A 257 -5.17 2.20 -19.06
C ASN A 257 -6.56 1.66 -19.39
N LEU A 258 -7.56 1.93 -18.56
CA LEU A 258 -8.94 1.53 -18.83
C LEU A 258 -9.56 2.29 -20.01
N ILE A 259 -9.21 3.56 -20.22
CA ILE A 259 -9.77 4.37 -21.33
C ILE A 259 -9.18 3.96 -22.68
N ASN A 260 -7.88 3.67 -22.71
CA ASN A 260 -7.19 3.32 -23.95
C ASN A 260 -7.46 1.86 -24.39
N ASN A 261 -7.93 0.98 -23.49
CA ASN A 261 -8.35 -0.39 -23.79
C ASN A 261 -9.81 -0.44 -24.27
#